data_AF-A0A776LCF3-F1
#
_entry.id   AF-A0A776LCF3-F1
#
_cell.length_a   1.000
_cell.length_b   1.000
_cell.length_c   1.000
_cell.angle_alpha   90.00
_cell.angle_beta   90.00
_cell.angle_gamma   90.00
#
_symmetry.space_group_name_H-M   'P 1'
#
loop_
_entity.id
_entity.type
_entity.pdbx_description
1 polymer ?
#
loop_
_entity_poly.entity_id
_entity_poly.type
_entity_poly.pdbx_seq_one_letter_code
_entity_poly.pdbx_strand_id
1 'polypeptide(L)' 'IDAAIAATRNFFEQLGVPTHLSDYGLDGSSIPALLKKLEEHGMTQLGENHDITLDVSRRIYEAAR' A
#
# COMPACT_ATOMS: atom_id res chain seq x y z
N ILE A 1 -9.18 17.18 4.25
CA ILE A 1 -8.36 15.96 4.43
C ILE A 1 -7.23 15.93 3.40
N ASP A 2 -7.51 16.23 2.14
CA ASP A 2 -6.53 16.23 1.03
C ASP A 2 -5.26 17.04 1.28
N ALA A 3 -5.37 18.23 1.89
CA ALA A 3 -4.20 19.05 2.20
C ALA A 3 -3.20 18.35 3.14
N ALA A 4 -3.69 17.58 4.12
CA ALA A 4 -2.83 16.83 5.03
C ALA A 4 -2.16 15.65 4.31
N ILE A 5 -2.90 14.93 3.46
CA ILE A 5 -2.36 13.84 2.63
C ILE A 5 -1.25 14.37 1.70
N ALA A 6 -1.51 15.49 1.03
CA ALA A 6 -0.54 16.13 0.14
C ALA A 6 0.70 16.61 0.90
N ALA A 7 0.53 17.19 2.09
CA ALA A 7 1.66 17.62 2.93
C ALA A 7 2.53 16.43 3.38
N THR A 8 1.92 15.31 3.81
CA THR A 8 2.66 14.09 4.17
C THR A 8 3.42 13.51 2.97
N ARG A 9 2.78 13.46 1.78
CA ARG A 9 3.45 13.02 0.56
C ARG A 9 4.68 13.87 0.26
N ASN A 10 4.49 15.19 0.19
CA ASN A 10 5.56 16.14 -0.13
C ASN A 10 6.72 16.03 0.87
N PHE A 11 6.43 15.88 2.16
CA PHE A 11 7.45 15.70 3.18
C PHE A 11 8.37 14.49 2.89
N PHE A 12 7.82 13.32 2.55
CA PHE A 12 8.63 12.14 2.23
C PHE A 12 9.40 12.28 0.91
N GLU A 13 8.76 12.86 -0.12
CA GLU A 13 9.43 13.11 -1.41
C GLU A 13 10.63 14.06 -1.27
N GLN A 14 10.53 15.09 -0.42
CA GLN A 14 11.65 16.00 -0.13
C GLN A 14 12.84 15.31 0.55
N LEU A 15 12.59 14.21 1.27
CA LEU A 15 13.64 13.38 1.87
C LEU A 15 14.20 12.34 0.88
N GLY A 16 13.72 12.33 -0.37
CA GLY A 16 14.12 11.36 -1.38
C GLY A 16 13.50 9.99 -1.16
N VAL A 17 12.33 9.92 -0.50
CA VAL A 17 11.57 8.68 -0.29
C VAL A 17 10.34 8.71 -1.20
N PRO A 18 10.36 8.00 -2.34
CA PRO A 18 9.20 7.89 -3.21
C PRO A 18 7.98 7.31 -2.49
N THR A 19 6.82 7.83 -2.85
CA THR A 19 5.54 7.57 -2.18
C THR A 19 4.57 6.74 -3.02
N HIS A 20 4.98 6.32 -4.22
CA HIS A 20 4.27 5.33 -5.05
C HIS A 20 5.12 4.07 -5.25
N LEU A 21 4.45 2.92 -5.40
CA LEU A 21 5.12 1.65 -5.68
C LEU A 21 5.79 1.65 -7.06
N SER A 22 5.20 2.31 -8.05
CA SER A 22 5.77 2.43 -9.40
C SER A 22 7.13 3.12 -9.43
N ASP A 23 7.40 4.04 -8.51
CA ASP A 23 8.70 4.71 -8.39
C ASP A 23 9.83 3.76 -7.95
N TYR A 24 9.47 2.60 -7.39
CA TYR A 24 10.41 1.50 -7.07
C TYR A 24 10.41 0.39 -8.13
N GLY A 25 9.79 0.61 -9.29
CA GLY A 25 9.68 -0.39 -10.35
C GLY A 25 8.61 -1.46 -10.10
N LEU A 26 7.69 -1.24 -9.17
CA LEU A 26 6.56 -2.14 -8.90
C LEU A 26 5.31 -1.61 -9.62
N ASP A 27 5.10 -2.07 -10.85
CA ASP A 27 4.05 -1.59 -11.76
C ASP A 27 2.64 -2.15 -11.48
N GLY A 28 2.47 -2.88 -10.38
CA GLY A 28 1.23 -3.56 -9.98
C GLY A 28 1.17 -5.04 -10.39
N SER A 29 2.05 -5.52 -11.27
CA SER A 29 2.11 -6.94 -11.65
C SER A 29 2.46 -7.87 -10.47
N SER A 30 3.10 -7.33 -9.43
CA SER A 30 3.48 -8.03 -8.20
C SER A 30 2.36 -8.14 -7.17
N ILE A 31 1.25 -7.40 -7.31
CA ILE A 31 0.15 -7.36 -6.33
C ILE A 31 -0.42 -8.77 -6.02
N PRO A 32 -0.67 -9.64 -7.01
CA PRO A 32 -1.14 -11.00 -6.72
C PRO A 32 -0.17 -11.80 -5.84
N ALA A 33 1.14 -11.64 -6.05
CA ALA A 33 2.15 -12.31 -5.24
C ALA A 33 2.22 -11.76 -3.81
N LEU A 34 2.05 -10.44 -3.63
CA LEU A 34 1.98 -9.80 -2.32
C LEU A 34 0.76 -10.29 -1.52
N LEU A 35 -0.42 -10.35 -2.14
CA LEU A 35 -1.64 -10.86 -1.51
C LEU A 35 -1.49 -12.33 -1.09
N LYS A 36 -0.88 -13.16 -1.95
CA LYS A 36 -0.60 -14.56 -1.62
C LYS A 36 0.31 -14.66 -0.40
N LYS A 37 1.31 -13.78 -0.27
CA LYS A 37 2.18 -13.75 0.91
C LYS A 37 1.42 -13.38 2.17
N LEU A 38 0.53 -12.40 2.12
CA LEU A 38 -0.34 -12.08 3.26
C LEU A 38 -1.16 -13.31 3.69
N GLU A 39 -1.78 -14.01 2.74
CA GLU A 39 -2.55 -15.23 3.00
C GLU A 39 -1.69 -16.35 3.61
N GLU A 40 -0.52 -16.63 3.04
CA GLU A 40 0.45 -17.64 3.52
C GLU A 40 0.90 -17.36 4.97
N HIS A 41 0.98 -16.08 5.36
CA HIS A 41 1.33 -15.65 6.71
C HIS A 41 0.12 -15.50 7.66
N GLY A 42 -1.09 -15.86 7.21
CA GLY A 42 -2.32 -15.72 8.00
C GLY A 42 -2.78 -14.27 8.20
N MET A 43 -2.21 -13.32 7.46
CA MET A 43 -2.53 -11.90 7.49
C MET A 43 -3.77 -11.59 6.65
N THR A 44 -4.89 -12.24 6.96
CA THR A 44 -6.13 -12.16 6.18
C THR A 44 -7.08 -11.05 6.64
N GLN A 45 -6.88 -10.51 7.85
CA GLN A 45 -7.64 -9.44 8.48
C GLN A 45 -6.69 -8.54 9.27
N LEU A 46 -6.09 -7.56 8.60
CA LEU A 46 -5.11 -6.62 9.16
C LEU A 46 -5.77 -5.41 9.84
N GLY A 47 -4.94 -4.61 10.51
CA GLY A 47 -5.37 -3.39 11.20
C GLY A 47 -5.82 -3.66 12.64
N GLU A 48 -5.88 -2.60 13.44
CA GLU A 48 -6.29 -2.68 14.86
C GLU A 48 -7.70 -3.27 15.02
N ASN A 49 -8.61 -2.92 14.10
CA ASN A 49 -9.99 -3.38 14.09
C ASN A 49 -10.22 -4.69 13.31
N HIS A 50 -9.18 -5.30 12.74
CA HIS A 50 -9.28 -6.52 11.92
C HIS A 50 -10.23 -6.41 10.71
N ASP A 51 -10.44 -5.20 10.18
CA ASP A 51 -11.35 -4.92 9.07
C ASP A 51 -10.65 -4.82 7.71
N ILE A 52 -9.31 -4.91 7.69
CA ILE A 52 -8.52 -4.87 6.46
C ILE A 52 -8.36 -6.29 5.89
N THR A 53 -9.36 -6.72 5.13
CA THR A 53 -9.34 -8.03 4.44
C THR A 53 -8.32 -8.07 3.30
N LEU A 54 -8.08 -9.25 2.72
CA LEU A 54 -7.27 -9.37 1.49
C LEU A 54 -7.83 -8.55 0.31
N ASP A 55 -9.15 -8.38 0.24
CA ASP A 55 -9.77 -7.53 -0.79
C ASP A 55 -9.47 -6.04 -0.55
N VAL A 56 -9.59 -5.59 0.70
CA VAL A 56 -9.22 -4.22 1.08
C VAL A 56 -7.73 -3.98 0.83
N SER A 57 -6.88 -4.95 1.18
CA SER A 57 -5.43 -4.90 0.95
C SER A 57 -5.10 -4.75 -0.54
N ARG A 58 -5.82 -5.47 -1.42
CA ARG A 58 -5.67 -5.32 -2.88
C ARG A 58 -5.94 -3.88 -3.31
N ARG A 59 -7.04 -3.29 -2.85
CA ARG A 59 -7.42 -1.91 -3.18
C ARG A 59 -6.40 -0.89 -2.69
N ILE A 60 -5.81 -1.13 -1.52
CA ILE A 60 -4.72 -0.29 -0.99
C ILE A 60 -3.48 -0.38 -1.89
N TYR A 61 -3.06 -1.59 -2.29
CA TYR A 61 -1.92 -1.74 -3.21
C TYR A 61 -2.17 -1.10 -4.57
N GLU A 62 -3.37 -1.23 -5.12
CA GLU A 62 -3.74 -0.60 -6.39
C GLU A 62 -3.75 0.94 -6.30
N ALA A 63 -4.21 1.50 -5.18
CA ALA A 63 -4.21 2.94 -4.94
C ALA A 63 -2.79 3.50 -4.66
N ALA A 64 -1.88 2.67 -4.16
CA ALA A 64 -0.49 3.00 -3.90
C ALA A 64 0.43 2.82 -5.12
N ARG A 65 -0.09 2.30 -6.23
CA ARG A 65 0.64 2.13 -7.48
C ARG A 65 1.26 3.44 -7.94
#